data_AF-A0A3D6BS97-F1
#
_entry.id   AF-A0A3D6BS97-F1
#
_cell.length_a   1.000
_cell.length_b   1.000
_cell.length_c   1.000
_cell.angle_alpha   90.00
_cell.angle_beta   90.00
_cell.angle_gamma   90.00
#
_symmetry.space_group_name_H-M   'P 1'
#
loop_
_entity.id
_entity.type
_entity.pdbx_description
1 polymer ?
#
loop_
_entity_poly.entity_id
_entity_poly.type
_entity_poly.pdbx_seq_one_letter_code
_entity_poly.pdbx_strand_id
1 'polypeptide(L)'
;MDNEAYFKTIKQGSSYLANEKFYSDYNRLISIDIENNSLDLYKPDNKFTISFSEKYNPETKEIIYALPNTNDSNKTVSIIIEPFSKYSGEITESQPLFKSKFKFLLGGVLGFLILIALFVLKRKLKIKNNNRVTFENKTFYYKNKPITNLSNDEKAILILLFKNRENPVQVSELIDVISSEDNTNYNTLSKKKDLVFNSLKQKLGFILEVNENDLFIYSKNEKDKRIKEIQLNKEYFG
;
A
#
# COMPACT_ATOMS: atom_id res chain seq x y z
N MET A 1 -9.42 -52.49 11.49
CA MET A 1 -9.37 -51.02 11.31
C MET A 1 -8.47 -50.47 12.39
N ASP A 2 -7.31 -49.96 11.99
CA ASP A 2 -6.20 -49.60 12.87
C ASP A 2 -6.52 -48.41 13.77
N ASN A 3 -6.48 -48.68 15.07
CA ASN A 3 -6.61 -47.70 16.15
C ASN A 3 -5.42 -46.72 16.23
N GLU A 4 -4.35 -46.92 15.46
CA GLU A 4 -3.18 -46.04 15.43
C GLU A 4 -3.44 -44.68 14.75
N ALA A 5 -4.38 -44.62 13.80
CA ALA A 5 -4.65 -43.38 13.06
C ALA A 5 -5.36 -42.31 13.91
N TYR A 6 -6.13 -42.71 14.92
CA TYR A 6 -6.88 -41.78 15.79
C TYR A 6 -6.02 -41.15 16.89
N PHE A 7 -4.91 -41.79 17.28
CA PHE A 7 -4.01 -41.26 18.31
C PHE A 7 -2.83 -40.46 17.75
N LYS A 8 -2.53 -40.61 16.45
CA LYS A 8 -1.51 -39.80 15.77
C LYS A 8 -1.91 -38.33 15.64
N THR A 9 -3.19 -38.00 15.78
CA THR A 9 -3.74 -36.65 15.71
C THR A 9 -3.82 -35.93 17.06
N ILE A 10 -3.57 -36.60 18.19
CA ILE A 10 -3.81 -36.03 19.52
C ILE A 10 -2.53 -35.83 20.35
N LYS A 11 -1.59 -35.10 19.75
CA LYS A 11 -0.44 -34.48 20.43
C LYS A 11 -0.26 -33.03 19.99
N GLN A 12 -1.35 -32.32 19.70
CA GLN A 12 -1.28 -30.87 19.57
C GLN A 12 -1.48 -30.31 20.97
N GLY A 13 -0.41 -29.81 21.59
CA GLY A 13 -0.57 -29.05 22.81
C GLY A 13 -1.52 -27.89 22.56
N SER A 14 -2.28 -27.54 23.57
CA SER A 14 -3.27 -26.50 23.47
C SER A 14 -2.64 -25.14 23.72
N SER A 15 -3.32 -24.10 23.23
CA SER A 15 -3.02 -22.75 23.65
C SER A 15 -4.30 -21.95 23.81
N TYR A 16 -4.28 -21.03 24.78
CA TYR A 16 -5.44 -20.21 25.12
C TYR A 16 -4.98 -18.91 25.78
N LEU A 17 -5.89 -17.93 25.80
CA LEU A 17 -5.69 -16.65 26.48
C LEU A 17 -6.37 -16.69 27.84
N ALA A 18 -5.67 -16.31 28.89
CA ALA A 18 -6.22 -16.14 30.24
C ALA A 18 -5.56 -14.95 30.92
N ASN A 19 -6.35 -14.09 31.58
CA ASN A 19 -5.84 -12.91 32.29
C ASN A 19 -4.80 -12.10 31.47
N GLU A 20 -5.09 -11.84 30.20
CA GLU A 20 -4.22 -11.08 29.27
C GLU A 20 -2.85 -11.72 28.96
N LYS A 21 -2.61 -12.94 29.46
CA LYS A 21 -1.43 -13.74 29.14
C LYS A 21 -1.79 -14.87 28.19
N PHE A 22 -0.82 -15.23 27.36
CA PHE A 22 -0.93 -16.39 26.49
C PHE A 22 -0.40 -17.62 27.21
N TYR A 23 -1.19 -18.68 27.28
CA TYR A 23 -0.82 -19.94 27.90
C TYR A 23 -0.70 -21.04 26.83
N SER A 24 0.30 -21.89 26.99
CA SER A 24 0.52 -23.09 26.16
C SER A 24 0.78 -24.29 27.06
N ASP A 25 0.05 -25.38 26.84
CA ASP A 25 0.19 -26.63 27.61
C ASP A 25 0.77 -27.74 26.73
N TYR A 26 2.05 -28.05 26.94
CA TYR A 26 2.78 -29.09 26.22
C TYR A 26 3.66 -29.89 27.20
N ASN A 27 3.04 -30.70 28.06
CA ASN A 27 3.62 -31.36 29.26
C ASN A 27 4.02 -30.42 30.41
N ARG A 28 4.18 -29.13 30.13
CA ARG A 28 4.36 -28.06 31.10
C ARG A 28 3.52 -26.89 30.63
N LEU A 29 2.90 -26.19 31.58
CA LEU A 29 2.17 -24.98 31.29
C LEU A 29 3.18 -23.83 31.23
N ILE A 30 3.19 -23.11 30.11
CA ILE A 30 4.03 -21.95 29.88
C ILE A 30 3.10 -20.75 29.72
N SER A 31 3.36 -19.66 30.45
CA SER A 31 2.70 -18.37 30.22
C SER A 31 3.65 -17.36 29.60
N ILE A 32 3.18 -16.67 28.57
CA ILE A 32 3.86 -15.57 27.89
C ILE A 32 3.11 -14.29 28.22
N ASP A 33 3.80 -13.38 28.89
CA ASP A 33 3.32 -12.03 29.22
C ASP A 33 4.18 -11.01 28.46
N ILE A 34 3.62 -10.49 27.36
CA ILE A 34 4.32 -9.56 26.48
C ILE A 34 4.52 -8.20 27.17
N GLU A 35 3.54 -7.76 27.96
CA GLU A 35 3.56 -6.45 28.63
C GLU A 35 4.66 -6.40 29.69
N ASN A 36 4.74 -7.44 30.51
CA ASN A 36 5.74 -7.55 31.57
C ASN A 36 7.04 -8.21 31.12
N ASN A 37 7.16 -8.56 29.82
CA ASN A 37 8.32 -9.23 29.24
C ASN A 37 8.71 -10.50 30.02
N SER A 38 7.73 -11.29 30.47
CA SER A 38 7.97 -12.49 31.28
C SER A 38 7.49 -13.77 30.59
N LEU A 39 8.25 -14.83 30.81
CA LEU A 39 7.93 -16.19 30.45
C LEU A 39 7.99 -17.01 31.74
N ASP A 40 6.82 -17.48 32.18
CA ASP A 40 6.70 -18.24 33.42
C ASP A 40 6.38 -19.70 33.08
N LEU A 41 7.09 -20.63 33.70
CA LEU A 41 6.82 -22.07 33.63
C LEU A 41 6.11 -22.49 34.91
N TYR A 42 4.99 -23.18 34.76
CA TYR A 42 4.23 -23.71 35.87
C TYR A 42 4.38 -25.22 35.95
N LYS A 43 4.27 -25.73 37.18
CA LYS A 43 4.13 -27.16 37.44
C LYS A 43 2.66 -27.43 37.78
N PRO A 44 1.89 -28.04 36.87
CA PRO A 44 0.50 -28.35 37.15
C PRO A 44 0.42 -29.41 38.25
N ASP A 45 -0.43 -29.18 39.24
CA ASP A 45 -0.64 -30.12 40.33
C ASP A 45 -1.40 -31.35 39.80
N ASN A 46 -0.83 -32.55 40.02
CA ASN A 46 -1.43 -33.84 39.69
C ASN A 46 -1.74 -34.13 38.21
N LYS A 47 -1.18 -33.37 37.27
CA LYS A 47 -1.42 -33.58 35.84
C LYS A 47 -0.23 -34.30 35.17
N PHE A 48 -0.38 -35.61 34.96
CA PHE A 48 0.63 -36.44 34.27
C PHE A 48 0.35 -36.61 32.77
N THR A 49 -0.76 -36.05 32.26
CA THR A 49 -1.22 -36.22 30.88
C THR A 49 -1.54 -34.89 30.21
N ILE A 50 -1.18 -34.79 28.92
CA ILE A 50 -1.51 -33.64 28.05
C ILE A 50 -3.04 -33.61 27.87
N SER A 51 -3.67 -32.47 28.14
CA SER A 51 -5.07 -32.25 27.77
C SER A 51 -5.21 -32.03 26.28
N PHE A 52 -6.35 -32.43 25.74
CA PHE A 52 -6.63 -32.36 24.31
C PHE A 52 -7.19 -31.02 23.87
N SER A 53 -7.86 -30.33 24.78
CA SER A 53 -8.51 -29.06 24.50
C SER A 53 -8.74 -28.33 25.81
N GLU A 54 -8.47 -27.03 25.81
CA GLU A 54 -8.51 -26.15 26.95
C GLU A 54 -9.23 -24.88 26.53
N LYS A 55 -10.15 -24.42 27.37
CA LYS A 55 -10.85 -23.17 27.18
C LYS A 55 -10.98 -22.46 28.51
N TYR A 56 -10.44 -21.25 28.58
CA TYR A 56 -10.56 -20.37 29.73
C TYR A 56 -11.83 -19.51 29.64
N ASN A 57 -12.54 -19.37 30.76
CA ASN A 57 -13.64 -18.44 30.91
C ASN A 57 -13.19 -17.21 31.73
N PRO A 58 -13.09 -16.02 31.12
CA PRO A 58 -12.65 -14.82 31.83
C PRO A 58 -13.65 -14.31 32.87
N GLU A 59 -14.95 -14.61 32.72
CA GLU A 59 -15.98 -14.15 33.66
C GLU A 59 -15.95 -14.96 34.96
N THR A 60 -15.89 -16.29 34.86
CA THR A 60 -15.89 -17.18 36.04
C THR A 60 -14.48 -17.50 36.55
N LYS A 61 -13.43 -17.16 35.78
CA LYS A 61 -12.02 -17.49 36.05
C LYS A 61 -11.75 -19.00 36.15
N GLU A 62 -12.56 -19.79 35.47
CA GLU A 62 -12.45 -21.25 35.40
C GLU A 62 -11.85 -21.67 34.06
N ILE A 63 -11.29 -22.87 34.04
CA ILE A 63 -10.82 -23.52 32.83
C ILE A 63 -11.55 -24.84 32.64
N ILE A 64 -11.96 -25.05 31.40
CA ILE A 64 -12.59 -26.29 30.94
C ILE A 64 -11.54 -27.03 30.12
N TYR A 65 -11.28 -28.29 30.47
CA TYR A 65 -10.31 -29.09 29.74
C TYR A 65 -10.68 -30.57 29.65
N ALA A 66 -10.18 -31.23 28.60
CA ALA A 66 -10.45 -32.63 28.31
C ALA A 66 -9.22 -33.51 28.55
N LEU A 67 -9.34 -34.52 29.42
CA LEU A 67 -8.29 -35.50 29.69
C LEU A 67 -8.61 -36.87 29.07
N PRO A 68 -7.65 -37.49 28.34
CA PRO A 68 -7.77 -38.91 27.98
C PRO A 68 -7.67 -39.80 29.21
N ASN A 69 -8.51 -40.83 29.27
CA ASN A 69 -8.25 -41.98 30.13
C ASN A 69 -7.17 -42.86 29.47
N THR A 70 -6.13 -43.22 30.21
CA THR A 70 -5.00 -44.04 29.75
C THR A 70 -5.25 -45.56 29.84
N ASN A 71 -6.42 -46.00 30.31
CA ASN A 71 -6.75 -47.43 30.34
C ASN A 71 -7.16 -47.96 28.96
N ASP A 72 -6.34 -48.86 28.40
CA ASP A 72 -6.46 -49.44 27.06
C ASP A 72 -7.79 -50.14 26.75
N SER A 73 -8.55 -50.53 27.79
CA SER A 73 -9.82 -51.23 27.66
C SER A 73 -11.02 -50.31 27.44
N ASN A 74 -10.91 -49.00 27.71
CA ASN A 74 -12.04 -48.07 27.55
C ASN A 74 -11.55 -46.62 27.29
N LYS A 75 -11.47 -46.24 26.01
CA LYS A 75 -11.10 -44.87 25.58
C LYS A 75 -12.21 -43.88 25.92
N THR A 76 -12.21 -43.40 27.15
CA THR A 76 -13.13 -42.37 27.63
C THR A 76 -12.39 -41.05 27.78
N VAL A 77 -13.09 -39.94 27.51
CA VAL A 77 -12.58 -38.58 27.71
C VAL A 77 -13.32 -37.98 28.88
N SER A 78 -12.58 -37.51 29.88
CA SER A 78 -13.15 -36.79 31.03
C SER A 78 -13.07 -35.29 30.78
N ILE A 79 -14.20 -34.60 30.89
CA ILE A 79 -14.26 -33.14 30.85
C ILE A 79 -14.22 -32.63 32.29
N ILE A 80 -13.24 -31.79 32.60
CA ILE A 80 -13.04 -31.20 33.92
C ILE A 80 -13.26 -29.70 33.83
N ILE A 81 -13.94 -29.15 34.83
CA ILE A 81 -14.12 -27.70 35.03
C ILE A 81 -13.61 -27.39 36.42
N GLU A 82 -12.62 -26.51 36.53
CA GLU A 82 -12.08 -26.09 37.82
C GLU A 82 -11.51 -24.66 37.77
N PRO A 83 -11.25 -24.03 38.92
CA PRO A 83 -10.61 -22.72 38.97
C PRO A 83 -9.24 -22.74 38.29
N PHE A 84 -8.95 -21.70 37.50
CA PHE A 84 -7.68 -21.64 36.76
C PHE A 84 -6.44 -21.69 37.65
N SER A 85 -6.49 -21.13 38.87
CA SER A 85 -5.38 -21.19 39.83
C SER A 85 -5.00 -22.62 40.23
N LYS A 86 -5.99 -23.52 40.31
CA LYS A 86 -5.78 -24.93 40.63
C LYS A 86 -5.21 -25.68 39.42
N TYR A 87 -5.67 -25.32 38.22
CA TYR A 87 -5.15 -25.87 36.98
C TYR A 87 -3.70 -25.44 36.71
N SER A 88 -3.40 -24.15 36.91
CA SER A 88 -2.10 -23.58 36.59
C SER A 88 -1.01 -24.07 37.55
N GLY A 89 -1.36 -24.32 38.81
CA GLY A 89 -0.38 -24.65 39.84
C GLY A 89 0.56 -23.48 40.14
N GLU A 90 1.71 -23.80 40.73
CA GLU A 90 2.73 -22.81 41.12
C GLU A 90 3.75 -22.53 40.00
N ILE A 91 4.25 -21.29 39.99
CA ILE A 91 5.35 -20.89 39.11
C ILE A 91 6.64 -21.55 39.61
N THR A 92 7.29 -22.30 38.73
CA THR A 92 8.56 -22.97 39.01
C THR A 92 9.77 -22.24 38.48
N GLU A 93 9.61 -21.53 37.37
CA GLU A 93 10.69 -20.78 36.72
C GLU A 93 10.09 -19.54 36.07
N SER A 94 10.80 -18.42 36.16
CA SER A 94 10.43 -17.17 35.50
C SER A 94 11.66 -16.58 34.84
N GLN A 95 11.54 -16.26 33.55
CA GLN A 95 12.62 -15.69 32.76
C GLN A 95 12.10 -14.59 31.81
N PRO A 96 12.93 -13.61 31.43
CA PRO A 96 12.47 -12.56 30.52
C PRO A 96 12.30 -13.08 29.08
N LEU A 97 11.21 -12.70 28.42
CA LEU A 97 10.95 -13.03 27.00
C LEU A 97 12.05 -12.50 26.08
N PHE A 98 12.41 -11.24 26.28
CA PHE A 98 13.48 -10.57 25.57
C PHE A 98 14.56 -10.13 26.55
N LYS A 99 15.80 -10.56 26.30
CA LYS A 99 16.96 -9.99 27.01
C LYS A 99 17.08 -8.51 26.61
N SER A 100 17.39 -7.64 27.57
CA SER A 100 17.45 -6.16 27.38
C SER A 100 18.21 -5.71 26.12
N LYS A 101 19.29 -6.41 25.75
CA LYS A 101 20.08 -6.14 24.54
C LYS A 101 19.29 -6.26 23.22
N PHE A 102 18.25 -7.10 23.16
CA PHE A 102 17.43 -7.28 21.96
C PHE A 102 16.40 -6.16 21.73
N LYS A 103 16.00 -5.41 22.78
CA LYS A 103 15.05 -4.30 22.66
C LYS A 103 15.60 -3.17 21.78
N PHE A 104 16.88 -2.83 21.96
CA PHE A 104 17.56 -1.82 21.14
C PHE A 104 17.74 -2.27 19.68
N LEU A 105 18.03 -3.55 19.46
CA LEU A 105 18.14 -4.13 18.12
C LEU A 105 16.80 -4.07 17.36
N LEU A 106 15.69 -4.46 18.01
CA LEU A 106 14.36 -4.36 17.39
C LEU A 106 13.99 -2.92 17.03
N GLY A 107 14.22 -1.98 17.95
CA GLY A 107 13.95 -0.55 17.72
C GLY A 107 14.76 0.01 16.55
N GLY A 108 16.04 -0.38 16.44
CA GLY A 108 16.92 0.02 15.34
C GLY A 108 16.43 -0.48 13.97
N VAL A 109 16.00 -1.75 13.88
CA VAL A 109 15.48 -2.33 12.64
C VAL A 109 14.19 -1.64 12.20
N LEU A 110 13.24 -1.42 13.13
CA LEU A 110 12.00 -0.71 12.86
C LEU A 110 12.25 0.73 12.38
N GLY A 111 13.16 1.46 13.05
CA GLY A 111 13.55 2.80 12.64
C GLY A 111 14.15 2.83 11.23
N PHE A 112 15.00 1.87 10.90
CA PHE A 112 15.61 1.77 9.57
C PHE A 112 14.59 1.48 8.46
N LEU A 113 13.61 0.60 8.72
CA LEU A 113 12.52 0.31 7.78
C LEU A 113 11.65 1.54 7.50
N ILE A 114 11.37 2.36 8.53
CA ILE A 114 10.62 3.62 8.37
C ILE A 114 11.41 4.59 7.47
N LEU A 115 12.72 4.72 7.66
CA LEU A 115 13.57 5.57 6.81
C LEU A 115 13.57 5.11 5.35
N ILE A 116 13.65 3.80 5.10
CA ILE A 116 13.55 3.25 3.74
C ILE A 116 12.18 3.58 3.13
N ALA A 117 11.09 3.38 3.87
CA ALA A 117 9.75 3.68 3.40
C ALA A 117 9.61 5.16 3.00
N LEU A 118 10.07 6.07 3.86
CA LEU A 118 10.09 7.52 3.57
C LEU A 118 10.93 7.86 2.33
N PHE A 119 12.08 7.21 2.16
CA PHE A 119 12.93 7.41 0.98
C PHE A 119 12.26 6.96 -0.31
N VAL A 120 11.62 5.79 -0.31
CA VAL A 120 10.88 5.25 -1.46
C VAL A 120 9.68 6.15 -1.81
N LEU A 121 8.93 6.62 -0.81
CA LEU A 121 7.81 7.54 -1.00
C LEU A 121 8.26 8.86 -1.65
N LYS A 122 9.34 9.47 -1.15
CA LYS A 122 9.90 10.70 -1.74
C LYS A 122 10.34 10.50 -3.19
N ARG A 123 10.93 9.34 -3.54
CA ARG A 123 11.29 9.02 -4.94
C ARG A 123 10.06 8.88 -5.83
N LYS A 124 9.01 8.19 -5.38
CA LYS A 124 7.76 8.02 -6.16
C LYS A 124 7.08 9.36 -6.45
N LEU A 125 7.07 10.28 -5.47
CA LEU A 125 6.53 11.63 -5.66
C LEU A 125 7.30 12.44 -6.71
N LYS A 126 8.64 12.37 -6.71
CA LYS A 126 9.46 13.02 -7.75
C LYS A 126 9.22 12.43 -9.14
N ILE A 127 9.07 11.11 -9.27
CA ILE A 127 8.83 10.44 -10.56
C ILE A 127 7.47 10.86 -11.14
N LYS A 128 6.42 10.99 -10.31
CA LYS A 128 5.09 11.41 -10.78
C LYS A 128 5.11 12.81 -11.41
N ASN A 129 5.90 13.73 -10.87
CA ASN A 129 6.07 15.07 -11.47
C ASN A 129 6.96 15.07 -12.72
N ASN A 130 7.92 14.15 -12.82
CA ASN A 130 8.85 14.08 -13.97
C ASN A 130 8.18 13.63 -15.29
N ASN A 131 7.00 13.00 -15.24
CA ASN A 131 6.29 12.52 -16.42
C ASN A 131 5.36 13.57 -17.06
N ARG A 132 5.44 14.83 -16.63
CA ARG A 132 4.70 15.94 -17.22
C ARG A 132 5.63 16.87 -17.98
N VAL A 133 5.08 17.52 -19.01
CA VAL A 133 5.71 18.68 -19.62
C VAL A 133 5.52 19.88 -18.70
N THR A 134 6.60 20.56 -18.35
CA THR A 134 6.58 21.82 -17.60
C THR A 134 7.12 22.95 -18.45
N PHE A 135 6.74 24.19 -18.13
CA PHE A 135 7.20 25.38 -18.83
C PHE A 135 7.91 26.32 -17.85
N GLU A 136 9.23 26.46 -18.01
CA GLU A 136 10.08 27.32 -17.18
C GLU A 136 11.01 28.15 -18.06
N ASN A 137 11.19 29.43 -17.75
CA ASN A 137 12.12 30.33 -18.46
C ASN A 137 12.01 30.28 -19.99
N LYS A 138 10.77 30.30 -20.51
CA LYS A 138 10.45 30.21 -21.96
C LYS A 138 10.86 28.89 -22.64
N THR A 139 11.18 27.86 -21.88
CA THR A 139 11.59 26.54 -22.38
C THR A 139 10.68 25.46 -21.80
N PHE A 140 10.33 24.48 -22.64
CA PHE A 140 9.56 23.32 -22.20
C PHE A 140 10.49 22.20 -21.74
N TYR A 141 10.14 21.52 -20.65
CA TYR A 141 10.92 20.41 -20.10
C TYR A 141 10.05 19.16 -19.97
N TYR A 142 10.64 18.00 -20.22
CA TYR A 142 10.05 16.69 -19.92
C TYR A 142 11.12 15.80 -19.29
N LYS A 143 10.82 15.14 -18.16
CA LYS A 143 11.81 14.37 -17.37
C LYS A 143 13.10 15.16 -17.10
N ASN A 144 12.97 16.46 -16.79
CA ASN A 144 14.07 17.42 -16.57
C ASN A 144 15.00 17.64 -17.78
N LYS A 145 14.57 17.27 -18.99
CA LYS A 145 15.31 17.54 -20.23
C LYS A 145 14.57 18.60 -21.05
N PRO A 146 15.27 19.59 -21.62
CA PRO A 146 14.63 20.59 -22.46
C PRO A 146 14.13 19.96 -23.77
N ILE A 147 12.92 20.34 -24.18
CA ILE A 147 12.35 19.96 -25.47
C ILE A 147 12.87 20.95 -26.52
N THR A 148 13.87 20.53 -27.29
CA THR A 148 14.51 21.39 -28.31
C THR A 148 13.92 21.22 -29.71
N ASN A 149 13.25 20.10 -29.99
CA ASN A 149 12.77 19.75 -31.34
C ASN A 149 11.44 20.41 -31.75
N LEU A 150 11.09 21.55 -31.16
CA LEU A 150 9.89 22.31 -31.51
C LEU A 150 10.25 23.49 -32.40
N SER A 151 9.48 23.68 -33.48
CA SER A 151 9.56 24.88 -34.31
C SER A 151 9.05 26.12 -33.55
N ASN A 152 9.30 27.32 -34.07
CA ASN A 152 8.85 28.55 -33.41
C ASN A 152 7.31 28.63 -33.35
N ASP A 153 6.63 28.26 -34.44
CA ASP A 153 5.16 28.25 -34.50
C ASP A 153 4.59 27.20 -33.52
N GLU A 154 5.20 26.01 -33.44
CA GLU A 154 4.83 24.96 -32.48
C GLU A 154 4.99 25.44 -31.02
N LYS A 155 6.11 26.12 -30.72
CA LYS A 155 6.34 26.72 -29.40
C LYS A 155 5.31 27.80 -29.10
N ALA A 156 4.98 28.66 -30.07
CA ALA A 156 4.02 29.74 -29.88
C ALA A 156 2.63 29.21 -29.51
N ILE A 157 2.14 28.18 -30.23
CA ILE A 157 0.90 27.48 -29.90
C ILE A 157 0.97 26.88 -28.49
N LEU A 158 2.04 26.13 -28.17
CA LEU A 158 2.14 25.47 -26.88
C LEU A 158 2.22 26.48 -25.72
N ILE A 159 2.89 27.62 -25.91
CA ILE A 159 2.93 28.73 -24.94
C ILE A 159 1.54 29.31 -24.72
N LEU A 160 0.76 29.55 -25.78
CA LEU A 160 -0.62 30.07 -25.67
C LEU A 160 -1.48 29.13 -24.82
N LEU A 161 -1.40 27.82 -25.09
CA LEU A 161 -2.17 26.81 -24.37
C LEU A 161 -1.71 26.65 -22.90
N PHE A 162 -0.41 26.77 -22.61
CA PHE A 162 0.11 26.75 -21.24
C PHE A 162 -0.31 27.99 -20.43
N LYS A 163 -0.32 29.17 -21.05
CA LYS A 163 -0.78 30.42 -20.41
C LYS A 163 -2.27 30.35 -20.07
N ASN A 164 -3.05 29.69 -20.91
CA ASN A 164 -4.49 29.50 -20.72
C ASN A 164 -4.83 28.10 -20.16
N ARG A 165 -3.97 27.51 -19.33
CA ARG A 165 -4.18 26.13 -18.82
C ARG A 165 -5.47 25.92 -18.04
N GLU A 166 -6.08 26.98 -17.49
CA GLU A 166 -7.34 26.88 -16.74
C GLU A 166 -8.57 27.14 -17.60
N ASN A 167 -8.43 27.85 -18.71
CA ASN A 167 -9.53 28.28 -19.56
C ASN A 167 -9.35 27.74 -20.99
N PRO A 168 -10.33 26.99 -21.53
CA PRO A 168 -10.27 26.51 -22.91
C PRO A 168 -10.06 27.67 -23.90
N VAL A 169 -9.18 27.47 -24.87
CA VAL A 169 -8.85 28.45 -25.92
C VAL A 169 -9.62 28.11 -27.18
N GLN A 170 -10.13 29.10 -27.92
CA GLN A 170 -10.80 28.80 -29.19
C GLN A 170 -9.79 28.30 -30.22
N VAL A 171 -10.15 27.28 -31.00
CA VAL A 171 -9.25 26.72 -32.02
C VAL A 171 -8.86 27.75 -33.10
N SER A 172 -9.70 28.76 -33.33
CA SER A 172 -9.42 29.88 -34.24
C SER A 172 -8.30 30.79 -33.74
N GLU A 173 -8.17 30.99 -32.42
CA GLU A 173 -7.12 31.84 -31.83
C GLU A 173 -5.71 31.26 -32.04
N LEU A 174 -5.61 29.97 -32.38
CA LEU A 174 -4.34 29.36 -32.76
C LEU A 174 -3.79 29.92 -34.08
N ILE A 175 -4.63 30.52 -34.92
CA ILE A 175 -4.20 31.17 -36.17
C ILE A 175 -3.42 32.45 -35.86
N ASP A 176 -3.84 33.18 -34.83
CA ASP A 176 -3.28 34.48 -34.49
C ASP A 176 -1.81 34.36 -34.03
N VAL A 177 -1.46 33.24 -33.38
CA VAL A 177 -0.07 32.97 -32.97
C VAL A 177 0.85 32.46 -34.08
N ILE A 178 0.30 32.10 -35.25
CA ILE A 178 1.06 31.59 -36.41
C ILE A 178 1.23 32.69 -37.49
N SER A 179 0.46 33.77 -37.37
CA SER A 179 0.43 34.86 -38.34
C SER A 179 1.63 35.79 -38.12
N SER A 180 2.72 35.53 -38.84
CA SER A 180 3.94 36.35 -38.79
C SER A 180 4.08 37.34 -39.95
N GLU A 181 3.19 37.36 -40.95
CA GLU A 181 3.27 38.30 -42.09
C GLU A 181 1.88 38.74 -42.58
N ASP A 182 1.62 40.05 -42.52
CA ASP A 182 0.32 40.74 -42.58
C ASP A 182 -0.50 40.63 -43.88
N ASN A 183 -0.16 39.73 -44.83
CA ASN A 183 -0.89 39.60 -46.10
C ASN A 183 -1.27 38.17 -46.49
N THR A 184 -1.18 37.21 -45.55
CA THR A 184 -1.52 35.81 -45.86
C THR A 184 -3.03 35.58 -45.75
N ASN A 185 -3.64 35.01 -46.80
CA ASN A 185 -5.08 34.66 -46.78
C ASN A 185 -5.40 33.69 -45.63
N TYR A 186 -6.50 33.95 -44.92
CA TYR A 186 -7.04 33.12 -43.83
C TYR A 186 -7.09 31.62 -44.16
N ASN A 187 -7.49 31.24 -45.38
CA ASN A 187 -7.55 29.84 -45.78
C ASN A 187 -6.17 29.15 -45.75
N THR A 188 -5.12 29.88 -46.13
CA THR A 188 -3.75 29.39 -46.09
C THR A 188 -3.26 29.28 -44.66
N LEU A 189 -3.56 30.28 -43.83
CA LEU A 189 -3.22 30.28 -42.41
C LEU A 189 -3.92 29.16 -41.65
N SER A 190 -5.19 28.88 -41.96
CA SER A 190 -5.93 27.75 -41.38
C SER A 190 -5.26 26.41 -41.71
N LYS A 191 -4.84 26.19 -42.96
CA LYS A 191 -4.11 24.98 -43.35
C LYS A 191 -2.75 24.89 -42.66
N LYS A 192 -2.02 26.00 -42.57
CA LYS A 192 -0.74 26.08 -41.85
C LYS A 192 -0.93 25.73 -40.37
N LYS A 193 -1.96 26.29 -39.72
CA LYS A 193 -2.35 25.96 -38.34
C LYS A 193 -2.58 24.46 -38.16
N ASP A 194 -3.36 23.83 -39.04
CA ASP A 194 -3.60 22.38 -38.94
C ASP A 194 -2.31 21.56 -39.08
N LEU A 195 -1.43 21.93 -40.01
CA LEU A 195 -0.13 21.27 -40.20
C LEU A 195 0.79 21.43 -38.98
N VAL A 196 0.97 22.66 -38.49
CA VAL A 196 1.80 22.95 -37.32
C VAL A 196 1.24 22.25 -36.09
N PHE A 197 -0.07 22.28 -35.91
CA PHE A 197 -0.71 21.67 -34.75
C PHE A 197 -0.63 20.13 -34.77
N ASN A 198 -0.79 19.51 -35.94
CA ASN A 198 -0.61 18.07 -36.09
C ASN A 198 0.86 17.66 -35.89
N SER A 199 1.82 18.47 -36.38
CA SER A 199 3.24 18.21 -36.12
C SER A 199 3.58 18.32 -34.63
N LEU A 200 3.02 19.33 -33.93
CA LEU A 200 3.15 19.47 -32.48
C LEU A 200 2.61 18.24 -31.74
N LYS A 201 1.41 17.77 -32.10
CA LYS A 201 0.81 16.55 -31.54
C LYS A 201 1.71 15.34 -31.70
N GLN A 202 2.19 15.08 -32.91
CA GLN A 202 3.07 13.93 -33.21
C GLN A 202 4.35 13.99 -32.38
N LYS A 203 5.01 15.16 -32.35
CA LYS A 203 6.25 15.34 -31.60
C LYS A 203 6.04 15.15 -30.10
N LEU A 204 4.97 15.73 -29.54
CA LEU A 204 4.65 15.56 -28.13
C LEU A 204 4.23 14.13 -27.81
N GLY A 205 3.46 13.47 -28.66
CA GLY A 205 3.06 12.07 -28.52
C GLY A 205 4.28 11.14 -28.49
N PHE A 206 5.26 11.40 -29.38
CA PHE A 206 6.52 10.69 -29.39
C PHE A 206 7.37 10.95 -28.12
N ILE A 207 7.47 12.22 -27.68
CA ILE A 207 8.24 12.57 -26.46
C ILE A 207 7.61 11.95 -25.21
N LEU A 208 6.27 11.97 -25.14
CA LEU A 208 5.51 11.53 -23.98
C LEU A 208 5.21 10.03 -23.98
N GLU A 209 5.39 9.35 -25.12
CA GLU A 209 5.02 7.95 -25.33
C GLU A 209 3.51 7.69 -25.11
N VAL A 210 2.68 8.62 -25.56
CA VAL A 210 1.21 8.57 -25.41
C VAL A 210 0.50 8.82 -26.74
N ASN A 211 -0.79 8.48 -26.81
CA ASN A 211 -1.59 8.74 -28.00
C ASN A 211 -1.74 10.25 -28.23
N GLU A 212 -1.55 10.70 -29.47
CA GLU A 212 -1.67 12.10 -29.88
C GLU A 212 -3.02 12.73 -29.57
N ASN A 213 -4.08 11.91 -29.52
CA ASN A 213 -5.44 12.35 -29.24
C ASN A 213 -5.69 12.62 -27.74
N ASP A 214 -4.86 12.08 -26.85
CA ASP A 214 -5.05 12.21 -25.40
C ASP A 214 -4.37 13.46 -24.84
N LEU A 215 -3.46 14.08 -25.61
CA LEU A 215 -2.70 15.27 -25.22
C LEU A 215 -3.57 16.52 -25.07
N PHE A 216 -4.63 16.62 -25.87
CA PHE A 216 -5.47 17.81 -25.96
C PHE A 216 -6.93 17.46 -25.74
N ILE A 217 -7.59 18.20 -24.84
CA ILE A 217 -9.01 18.06 -24.56
C ILE A 217 -9.76 19.01 -25.47
N TYR A 218 -10.73 18.49 -26.22
CA TYR A 218 -11.61 19.28 -27.08
C TYR A 218 -12.99 19.43 -26.46
N SER A 219 -13.47 20.65 -26.40
CA SER A 219 -14.83 20.98 -25.93
C SER A 219 -15.55 21.87 -26.93
N LYS A 220 -16.87 21.98 -26.77
CA LYS A 220 -17.67 23.01 -27.44
C LYS A 220 -17.88 24.16 -26.46
N ASN A 221 -17.79 25.39 -26.96
CA ASN A 221 -18.05 26.57 -26.14
C ASN A 221 -19.49 26.54 -25.58
N GLU A 222 -19.66 26.96 -24.34
CA GLU A 222 -20.96 26.93 -23.64
C GLU A 222 -21.98 27.90 -24.24
N LYS A 223 -21.52 29.04 -24.75
CA LYS A 223 -22.38 30.10 -25.34
C LYS A 223 -22.70 29.82 -26.80
N ASP A 224 -21.73 29.34 -27.57
CA ASP A 224 -21.92 28.96 -28.98
C ASP A 224 -21.34 27.57 -29.29
N LYS A 225 -22.24 26.59 -29.40
CA LYS A 225 -21.88 25.18 -29.69
C LYS A 225 -21.18 24.97 -31.04
N ARG A 226 -21.14 25.97 -31.91
CA ARG A 226 -20.40 25.93 -33.19
C ARG A 226 -18.90 26.17 -32.99
N ILE A 227 -18.53 26.88 -31.91
CA ILE A 227 -17.14 27.18 -31.58
C ILE A 227 -16.52 25.96 -30.88
N LYS A 228 -15.38 25.52 -31.42
CA LYS A 228 -14.55 24.47 -30.82
C LYS A 228 -13.47 25.10 -29.97
N GLU A 229 -13.29 24.55 -28.78
CA GLU A 229 -12.27 24.95 -27.84
C GLU A 229 -11.29 23.80 -27.61
N ILE A 230 -10.09 24.17 -27.18
CA ILE A 230 -9.00 23.25 -26.92
C ILE A 230 -8.27 23.62 -25.64
N GLN A 231 -7.87 22.60 -24.89
CA GLN A 231 -7.11 22.73 -23.65
C GLN A 231 -6.06 21.63 -23.54
N LEU A 232 -4.98 21.90 -22.80
CA LEU A 232 -3.99 20.88 -22.45
C LEU A 232 -4.56 19.88 -21.44
N ASN A 233 -4.25 18.60 -21.61
CA ASN A 233 -4.61 17.60 -20.64
C ASN A 233 -3.69 17.68 -19.39
N LYS A 234 -4.28 17.98 -18.22
CA LYS A 234 -3.57 18.11 -16.93
C LYS A 234 -2.83 16.84 -16.49
N GLU A 235 -3.14 15.70 -17.08
CA GLU A 235 -2.39 14.47 -16.85
C GLU A 235 -0.93 14.59 -17.33
N TYR A 236 -0.74 15.18 -18.51
CA TYR A 236 0.54 15.26 -19.22
C TYR A 236 1.22 16.63 -19.12
N PHE A 237 0.48 17.67 -18.74
CA PHE A 237 0.99 19.04 -18.65
C PHE A 237 0.86 19.55 -17.20
N GLY A 238 1.98 20.02 -16.63
CA GLY A 238 2.14 20.41 -15.22
C GLY A 238 2.33 21.90 -15.00
#